data_AF-A0AAJ0WFB9-F1
#
_entry.id   AF-A0AAJ0WFB9-F1
#
_cell.length_a   1.000
_cell.length_b   1.000
_cell.length_c   1.000
_cell.angle_alpha   90.00
_cell.angle_beta   90.00
_cell.angle_gamma   90.00
#
_symmetry.space_group_name_H-M   'P 1'
#
loop_
_entity.id
_entity.type
_entity.pdbx_description
1 polymer ?
#
loop_
_entity_poly.entity_id
_entity_poly.type
_entity_poly.pdbx_seq_one_letter_code
_entity_poly.pdbx_strand_id
1 'polypeptide(L)' 'MRQNPSVGITMANPFNKYLSQRSTSYGESFHQVNVKDIPVQSFGISFNYKFGKLEFKKGESDNHGEPQEPTI' A
#
# COMPACT_ATOMS: atom_id res chain seq x y z
N MET A 1 26.80 10.41 -7.83
CA MET A 1 26.04 9.66 -6.80
C MET A 1 25.26 8.55 -7.49
N ARG A 2 25.55 7.27 -7.20
CA ARG A 2 24.88 6.12 -7.83
C ARG A 2 23.60 5.83 -7.06
N GLN A 3 22.45 5.81 -7.72
CA GLN A 3 21.17 5.46 -7.09
C GLN A 3 20.89 4.00 -7.35
N ASN A 4 21.00 3.18 -6.31
CA ASN A 4 20.76 1.74 -6.40
C ASN A 4 19.28 1.46 -6.08
N PRO A 5 18.53 0.76 -6.94
CA PRO A 5 17.22 0.23 -6.57
C PRO A 5 17.37 -0.70 -5.37
N SER A 6 16.39 -0.67 -4.47
CA SER A 6 16.35 -1.54 -3.31
C SER A 6 15.07 -2.36 -3.33
N VAL A 7 15.20 -3.67 -3.12
CA VAL A 7 14.09 -4.61 -2.94
C VAL A 7 14.13 -5.08 -1.49
N GLY A 8 12.99 -5.08 -0.81
CA GLY A 8 12.81 -5.56 0.55
C GLY A 8 11.72 -6.62 0.64
N ILE A 9 11.82 -7.45 1.68
CA ILE A 9 10.76 -8.39 2.09
C ILE A 9 10.30 -7.95 3.47
N THR A 10 8.99 -7.88 3.66
CA THR A 10 8.35 -7.54 4.94
C THR A 10 7.48 -8.71 5.38
N MET A 11 7.47 -8.99 6.68
CA MET A 11 6.62 -10.01 7.27
C MET A 11 6.04 -9.48 8.58
N ALA A 12 4.74 -9.69 8.80
CA ALA A 12 4.10 -9.50 10.10
C ALA A 12 3.51 -10.84 10.57
N ASN A 13 3.76 -11.17 11.84
CA ASN A 13 3.32 -12.41 12.47
C ASN A 13 3.63 -13.68 11.62
N PRO A 14 4.89 -13.87 11.16
CA PRO A 14 5.22 -14.90 10.15
C PRO A 14 4.94 -16.34 10.59
N PHE A 15 4.85 -16.60 11.89
CA PHE A 15 4.61 -17.92 12.45
C PHE A 15 3.21 -18.07 13.09
N ASN A 16 2.46 -16.98 13.23
CA ASN A 16 1.18 -17.00 13.91
C ASN A 16 0.06 -16.46 13.00
N LYS A 17 -0.79 -17.38 12.52
CA LYS A 17 -1.84 -17.07 11.53
C LYS A 17 -2.95 -16.20 12.11
N TYR A 18 -3.33 -16.44 13.36
CA TYR A 18 -4.47 -15.79 13.99
C TYR A 18 -4.13 -15.26 15.39
N LEU A 19 -4.74 -14.13 15.74
CA LEU A 19 -4.80 -13.62 17.09
C LEU A 19 -6.21 -13.89 17.63
N SER A 20 -6.31 -14.76 18.63
CA SER A 20 -7.58 -15.04 19.30
C SER A 20 -7.88 -13.95 20.32
N GLN A 21 -8.97 -13.22 20.08
CA GLN A 21 -9.50 -12.23 21.02
C GLN A 21 -10.68 -12.86 21.78
N ARG A 22 -10.50 -13.03 23.08
CA ARG A 22 -11.57 -13.46 23.99
C ARG A 22 -12.20 -12.24 24.63
N SER A 23 -13.49 -12.03 24.36
CA SER A 23 -14.31 -11.04 25.05
C SER A 23 -15.30 -11.75 25.96
N THR A 24 -15.40 -11.32 27.21
CA THR A 24 -16.39 -11.82 28.15
C THR A 24 -17.30 -10.67 28.52
N SER A 25 -18.61 -10.85 28.35
CA SER A 25 -19.63 -9.89 28.70
C SER A 25 -20.55 -10.51 29.74
N TYR A 26 -20.72 -9.81 30.86
CA TYR A 26 -21.55 -10.25 31.98
C TYR A 26 -22.53 -9.16 32.37
N GLY A 27 -23.74 -9.57 32.74
CA GLY A 27 -24.81 -8.73 33.27
C GLY A 27 -25.71 -9.56 34.19
N GLU A 28 -26.73 -8.93 34.76
CA GLU A 28 -27.58 -9.50 35.82
C GLU A 28 -28.30 -10.80 35.41
N SER A 29 -28.49 -11.03 34.10
CA SER A 29 -29.19 -12.20 33.56
C SER A 29 -28.45 -12.88 32.39
N PHE A 30 -27.20 -12.50 32.10
CA PHE A 30 -26.44 -13.13 31.02
C PHE A 30 -24.94 -13.21 31.30
N HIS A 31 -24.34 -14.28 30.81
CA HIS A 31 -22.90 -14.46 30.78
C HIS A 31 -22.51 -14.98 29.39
N GLN A 32 -21.90 -14.12 28.59
CA GLN A 32 -21.54 -14.42 27.21
C GLN A 32 -20.01 -14.41 27.06
N VAL A 33 -19.48 -15.47 26.47
CA VAL A 33 -18.08 -15.55 26.04
C VAL A 33 -18.07 -15.53 24.52
N ASN A 34 -17.38 -14.56 23.95
CA ASN A 34 -17.14 -14.46 22.52
C ASN A 34 -15.65 -14.68 22.24
N VAL A 35 -15.34 -15.57 21.31
CA VAL A 35 -13.97 -15.80 20.83
C VAL A 35 -13.94 -15.42 19.36
N LYS A 36 -13.10 -14.44 19.02
CA LYS A 36 -12.91 -13.95 17.65
C LYS A 36 -11.46 -14.17 17.23
N ASP A 37 -11.26 -14.93 16.16
CA ASP A 37 -9.95 -15.10 15.56
C ASP A 37 -9.73 -14.05 14.47
N ILE A 38 -8.71 -13.22 14.63
CA ILE A 38 -8.34 -12.18 13.67
C ILE A 38 -7.10 -12.64 12.90
N PRO A 39 -7.14 -12.72 11.55
CA PRO A 39 -5.96 -13.03 10.77
C PRO A 39 -4.97 -11.87 10.88
N VAL A 40 -3.77 -12.15 11.39
CA VAL A 40 -2.72 -11.13 11.61
C VAL A 40 -1.46 -11.41 10.80
N GLN A 41 -1.34 -12.61 10.21
CA GLN A 41 -0.20 -13.00 9.40
C GLN A 41 -0.23 -12.32 8.04
N SER A 42 0.85 -11.63 7.69
CA SER A 42 1.01 -11.02 6.37
C SER A 42 2.46 -11.08 5.89
N PHE A 43 2.62 -11.19 4.57
CA PHE A 43 3.91 -11.18 3.88
C PHE A 43 3.81 -10.17 2.75
N GLY A 44 4.86 -9.39 2.55
CA GLY A 44 4.91 -8.36 1.53
C GLY A 44 6.31 -8.26 0.93
N ILE A 45 6.35 -7.71 -0.28
CA ILE A 45 7.57 -7.29 -0.94
C ILE A 45 7.50 -5.78 -1.14
N SER A 46 8.62 -5.09 -1.00
CA SER A 46 8.72 -3.66 -1.24
C SER A 46 9.79 -3.39 -2.30
N PHE A 47 9.45 -2.54 -3.26
CA PHE A 47 10.40 -2.05 -4.26
C PHE A 47 10.51 -0.55 -4.09
N ASN A 48 11.74 -0.06 -3.96
CA ASN A 48 12.00 1.36 -3.86
C ASN A 48 13.08 1.76 -4.85
N TYR A 49 12.79 2.80 -5.62
CA TYR A 49 13.71 3.38 -6.58
C TYR A 49 13.66 4.90 -6.47
N LYS A 50 14.82 5.50 -6.20
CA LYS A 50 14.95 6.95 -6.15
C LYS A 50 15.21 7.46 -7.57
N PHE A 51 14.18 8.00 -8.20
CA PHE A 51 14.36 8.81 -9.40
C PHE A 51 15.12 10.07 -9.00
N GLY A 52 16.18 10.42 -9.72
CA GLY A 52 16.95 11.65 -9.49
C GLY A 52 16.13 12.90 -9.81
N LYS A 53 16.78 14.07 -9.83
CA LYS A 53 16.14 15.28 -10.39
C LYS A 53 15.74 14.98 -11.84
N LEU A 54 14.45 14.79 -12.07
CA LEU A 54 13.86 14.82 -13.40
C LEU A 54 13.94 16.26 -13.87
N GLU A 55 15.07 16.64 -14.45
CA GLU A 55 15.12 17.79 -15.33
C GLU A 55 14.34 17.39 -16.58
N PHE A 56 13.03 17.69 -16.58
CA PHE A 56 12.25 17.73 -17.80
C PHE A 56 12.90 18.80 -18.68
N LYS A 57 13.92 18.41 -19.46
CA LYS A 57 14.37 19.21 -20.57
C LYS A 57 13.18 19.28 -21.51
N LYS A 58 12.47 20.40 -21.44
CA LYS A 58 11.52 20.85 -22.44
C LYS A 58 12.32 20.93 -23.75
N GLY A 59 12.29 19.84 -24.50
CA GLY A 59 13.08 19.64 -25.70
C GLY A 59 12.19 19.08 -26.79
N GLU A 60 11.71 20.01 -27.62
CA GLU A 60 11.43 19.81 -29.04
C GLU A 60 10.32 18.82 -29.46
N SER A 61 9.08 19.11 -29.08
CA SER A 61 7.92 18.77 -29.93
C SER A 61 6.74 19.69 -29.62
N ASP A 62 6.90 20.98 -29.93
CA ASP A 62 5.76 21.90 -30.14
C ASP A 62 5.81 22.37 -31.61
N ASN A 63 5.89 21.39 -32.50
CA ASN A 63 5.37 21.51 -33.87
C ASN A 63 4.12 20.64 -33.92
N HIS A 64 3.09 21.01 -33.17
CA HIS A 64 1.74 20.54 -33.45
C HIS A 64 0.92 21.79 -33.73
N GLY A 65 0.44 21.86 -34.98
CA GLY A 65 -0.24 23.01 -35.54
C GLY A 65 -1.37 23.52 -34.67
N GLU A 66 -1.50 24.83 -34.70
CA GLU A 66 -2.74 25.61 -34.77
C GLU A 66 -3.98 24.91 -34.20
N PRO A 67 -4.60 25.44 -33.12
CA PRO A 67 -5.88 24.92 -32.67
C PRO A 67 -6.91 25.14 -33.78
N GLN A 68 -7.32 24.06 -34.44
CA GLN A 68 -8.48 24.08 -35.33
C GLN A 68 -9.72 24.25 -34.45
N GLU A 69 -10.32 25.44 -34.47
CA GLU A 69 -11.64 25.66 -33.90
C GLU A 69 -12.68 24.84 -34.66
N PRO A 70 -13.62 24.15 -33.98
CA PRO A 70 -14.74 23.53 -34.65
C PRO A 70 -15.70 24.63 -35.15
N THR A 71 -15.82 24.80 -36.47
CA THR A 71 -16.92 25.55 -37.09
C THR A 71 -18.04 24.56 -37.43
N ILE A 72 -19.24 24.82 -36.91
CA ILE A 72 -20.52 24.26 -37.36
C ILE A 72 -21.07 25.08 -38.52
#